data_AF-A0A1Z4NF89-F1
#
_entry.id   AF-A0A1Z4NF89-F1
#
_cell.length_a   1.000
_cell.length_b   1.000
_cell.length_c   1.000
_cell.angle_alpha   90.00
_cell.angle_beta   90.00
_cell.angle_gamma   90.00
#
_symmetry.space_group_name_H-M   'P 1'
#
loop_
_entity.id
_entity.type
_entity.pdbx_description
1 polymer ?
#
loop_
_entity_poly.entity_id
_entity_poly.type
_entity_poly.pdbx_seq_one_letter_code
_entity_poly.pdbx_strand_id
1 'polypeptide(L)'
;MLMVVFFVFAIAFFSPIIEFPSAKAIAFTQPIDNLVHSNQDRLTPLAHQEIQAVRQRRNRDIIEVLDQSQRAELDYYVRSGEKIESAVTKLSLDRDQWDTIQAIVELSRLKTKAILARHGML
;
A
#
# COMPACT_ATOMS: atom_id res chain seq x y z
N MET A 1 -0.77 41.60 19.79
CA MET A 1 -1.18 40.33 20.42
C MET A 1 -0.97 39.22 19.42
N LEU A 2 0.22 38.61 19.51
CA LEU A 2 0.76 37.60 18.61
C LEU A 2 0.81 36.29 19.41
N MET A 3 -0.34 35.64 19.60
CA MET A 3 -0.47 34.51 20.52
C MET A 3 -1.48 33.48 20.00
N VAL A 4 -1.38 33.16 18.70
CA VAL A 4 -2.12 32.03 18.10
C VAL A 4 -1.22 31.14 17.23
N VAL A 5 0.03 31.54 16.96
CA VAL A 5 0.94 30.79 16.06
C VAL A 5 1.66 29.62 16.77
N PHE A 6 1.50 29.45 18.08
CA PHE A 6 2.28 28.45 18.84
C PHE A 6 1.70 27.03 18.87
N PHE A 7 0.51 26.77 18.32
CA PHE A 7 -0.10 25.43 18.46
C PHE A 7 0.27 24.40 17.39
N VAL A 8 1.08 24.76 16.38
CA VAL A 8 1.47 23.85 15.29
C VAL A 8 2.80 23.11 15.58
N PHE A 9 3.53 23.46 16.65
CA PHE A 9 4.90 22.96 16.85
C PHE A 9 5.06 21.81 17.86
N ALA A 10 3.98 21.25 18.40
CA ALA A 10 4.05 20.34 19.54
C ALA A 10 3.60 18.89 19.27
N ILE A 11 3.68 18.39 18.03
CA ILE A 11 3.55 16.94 17.74
C ILE A 11 4.83 16.38 17.10
N ALA A 12 5.90 17.17 17.04
CA ALA A 12 7.12 16.82 16.33
C ALA A 12 8.20 16.13 17.20
N PHE A 13 7.89 15.39 18.27
CA PHE A 13 8.96 14.78 19.09
C PHE A 13 8.64 13.41 19.73
N PHE A 14 7.87 12.56 19.04
CA PHE A 14 7.86 11.11 19.34
C PHE A 14 7.79 10.29 18.05
N SER A 15 8.67 10.56 17.08
CA SER A 15 9.02 9.56 16.08
C SER A 15 10.15 8.69 16.67
N PRO A 16 9.92 7.42 17.03
CA PRO A 16 11.06 6.51 17.10
C PRO A 16 11.70 6.52 15.72
N ILE A 17 12.99 6.89 15.66
CA ILE A 17 13.80 6.71 14.47
C ILE A 17 13.87 5.20 14.25
N ILE A 18 12.97 4.69 13.43
CA ILE A 18 13.07 3.34 12.89
C ILE A 18 14.02 3.48 11.71
N GLU A 19 15.30 3.20 11.96
CA GLU A 19 16.25 2.96 10.89
C GLU A 19 15.72 1.78 10.07
N PHE A 20 15.14 2.04 8.91
CA PHE A 20 14.86 0.99 7.95
C PHE A 20 16.23 0.51 7.45
N PRO A 21 16.65 -0.72 7.75
CA PRO A 21 17.86 -1.23 7.14
C PRO A 21 17.63 -1.16 5.63
N SER A 22 18.54 -0.49 4.91
CA SER A 22 18.61 -0.49 3.46
C SER A 22 18.37 -1.91 2.98
N ALA A 23 17.15 -2.16 2.52
CA ALA A 23 16.65 -3.49 2.25
C ALA A 23 17.33 -3.97 0.99
N LYS A 24 18.52 -4.54 1.15
CA LYS A 24 19.00 -5.59 0.26
C LYS A 24 17.87 -6.61 0.24
N ALA A 25 17.13 -6.61 -0.87
CA ALA A 25 15.87 -7.30 -1.06
C ALA A 25 15.85 -8.63 -0.32
N ILE A 26 15.08 -8.70 0.77
CA ILE A 26 14.68 -9.99 1.32
C ILE A 26 13.73 -10.57 0.29
N ALA A 27 14.28 -11.36 -0.62
CA ALA A 27 13.53 -12.18 -1.55
C ALA A 27 12.75 -13.25 -0.76
N PHE A 28 11.59 -12.86 -0.21
CA PHE A 28 10.56 -13.82 0.16
C PHE A 28 9.77 -14.15 -1.11
N THR A 29 10.36 -15.06 -1.90
CA THR A 29 9.86 -15.54 -3.19
C THR A 29 8.69 -16.48 -2.99
N GLN A 30 7.52 -15.93 -2.65
CA GLN A 30 6.26 -16.33 -3.24
C GLN A 30 5.46 -15.05 -3.46
N PRO A 31 5.04 -14.71 -4.69
CA PRO A 31 4.15 -13.58 -4.88
C PRO A 31 2.93 -13.87 -4.01
N ILE A 32 2.66 -13.04 -3.00
CA ILE A 32 1.47 -13.22 -2.15
C ILE A 32 0.21 -13.27 -3.02
N ASP A 33 0.25 -12.61 -4.18
CA ASP A 33 -0.79 -12.71 -5.20
C ASP A 33 -0.97 -14.14 -5.74
N ASN A 34 0.09 -14.93 -5.89
CA ASN A 34 0.01 -16.34 -6.27
C ASN A 34 -0.55 -17.20 -5.13
N LEU A 35 -0.22 -16.89 -3.88
CA LEU A 35 -0.79 -17.56 -2.70
C LEU A 35 -2.29 -17.28 -2.56
N VAL A 36 -2.69 -16.01 -2.71
CA VAL A 36 -4.10 -15.60 -2.73
C VAL A 36 -4.83 -16.24 -3.91
N HIS A 37 -4.22 -16.24 -5.10
CA HIS A 37 -4.82 -16.84 -6.29
C HIS A 37 -4.93 -18.37 -6.19
N SER A 38 -3.89 -19.05 -5.69
CA SER A 38 -3.90 -20.50 -5.48
C SER A 38 -4.87 -20.93 -4.38
N ASN A 39 -5.17 -20.04 -3.43
CA ASN A 39 -6.17 -20.28 -2.38
C ASN A 39 -7.49 -19.56 -2.66
N GLN A 40 -7.72 -19.04 -3.87
CA GLN A 40 -8.91 -18.24 -4.17
C GLN A 40 -10.20 -19.01 -3.88
N ASP A 41 -10.24 -20.31 -4.22
CA ASP A 41 -11.37 -21.20 -3.98
C ASP A 41 -11.44 -21.74 -2.54
N ARG A 42 -10.35 -21.58 -1.78
CA ARG A 42 -10.20 -22.04 -0.39
C ARG A 42 -10.31 -20.90 0.63
N LEU A 43 -10.39 -19.66 0.16
CA LEU A 43 -10.56 -18.48 1.01
C LEU A 43 -11.92 -18.55 1.70
N THR A 44 -11.92 -18.43 3.02
CA THR A 44 -13.17 -18.23 3.76
C THR A 44 -13.80 -16.91 3.33
N PRO A 45 -15.14 -16.78 3.35
CA PRO A 45 -15.80 -15.51 3.03
C PRO A 45 -15.25 -14.33 3.84
N LEU A 46 -14.91 -14.58 5.12
CA LEU A 46 -14.31 -13.59 6.01
C LEU A 46 -12.90 -13.17 5.55
N ALA A 47 -12.02 -14.12 5.23
CA ALA A 47 -10.68 -13.82 4.73
C ALA A 47 -10.74 -13.03 3.41
N HIS A 48 -11.70 -13.36 2.53
CA HIS A 48 -11.90 -12.62 1.30
C HIS A 48 -12.30 -11.16 1.57
N GLN A 49 -13.25 -10.92 2.48
CA GLN A 49 -13.67 -9.56 2.85
C GLN A 49 -12.52 -8.73 3.42
N GLU A 50 -11.71 -9.31 4.30
CA GLU A 50 -10.56 -8.61 4.89
C GLU A 50 -9.49 -8.28 3.84
N ILE A 51 -9.19 -9.19 2.91
CA ILE A 51 -8.25 -8.94 1.81
C ILE A 51 -8.78 -7.83 0.90
N GLN A 52 -10.08 -7.81 0.61
CA GLN A 52 -10.68 -6.72 -0.17
C GLN A 52 -10.60 -5.37 0.56
N ALA A 53 -10.81 -5.36 1.88
CA ALA A 53 -10.63 -4.15 2.69
C ALA A 53 -9.18 -3.65 2.66
N VAL A 54 -8.19 -4.56 2.73
CA VAL A 54 -6.77 -4.23 2.57
C VAL A 54 -6.50 -3.62 1.20
N ARG A 55 -7.02 -4.19 0.12
CA ARG A 55 -6.87 -3.67 -1.25
C ARG A 55 -7.51 -2.29 -1.42
N GLN A 56 -8.73 -2.09 -0.92
CA GLN A 56 -9.42 -0.80 -0.97
C GLN A 56 -8.64 0.28 -0.23
N ARG A 57 -8.15 -0.04 0.98
CA ARG A 57 -7.32 0.89 1.75
C ARG A 57 -6.04 1.23 1.01
N ARG A 58 -5.29 0.23 0.53
CA ARG A 58 -4.08 0.45 -0.26
C ARG A 58 -4.35 1.37 -1.47
N ASN A 59 -5.45 1.15 -2.20
CA ASN A 59 -5.79 1.96 -3.36
C ASN A 59 -6.04 3.42 -2.98
N ARG A 60 -6.74 3.67 -1.87
CA ARG A 60 -6.95 5.02 -1.34
C ARG A 60 -5.63 5.67 -0.94
N ASP A 61 -4.81 4.95 -0.17
CA ASP A 61 -3.54 5.46 0.33
C ASP A 61 -2.58 5.78 -0.85
N ILE A 62 -2.58 4.99 -1.93
CA ILE A 62 -1.84 5.30 -3.17
C ILE A 62 -2.37 6.59 -3.81
N ILE A 63 -3.69 6.73 -3.97
CA ILE A 63 -4.30 7.91 -4.57
C ILE A 63 -3.90 9.16 -3.79
N GLU A 64 -3.83 9.09 -2.46
CA GLU A 64 -3.44 10.22 -1.59
C GLU A 64 -2.01 10.73 -1.87
N VAL A 65 -1.09 9.87 -2.29
CA VAL A 65 0.30 10.22 -2.63
C VAL A 65 0.41 10.96 -3.97
N LEU A 66 -0.54 10.70 -4.89
CA LEU A 66 -0.50 11.23 -6.25
C LEU A 66 -1.02 12.66 -6.32
N ASP A 67 -0.48 13.44 -7.25
CA ASP A 67 -1.03 14.74 -7.64
C ASP A 67 -2.27 14.58 -8.54
N GLN A 68 -2.93 15.70 -8.85
CA GLN A 68 -4.17 15.69 -9.64
C GLN A 68 -3.97 15.14 -11.06
N SER A 69 -2.84 15.43 -11.71
CA SER A 69 -2.55 14.98 -13.07
C SER A 69 -2.28 13.47 -13.10
N GLN A 70 -1.48 12.98 -12.16
CA GLN A 70 -1.16 11.57 -11.97
C GLN A 70 -2.42 10.76 -11.62
N ARG A 71 -3.34 11.31 -10.83
CA ARG A 71 -4.65 10.67 -10.54
C ARG A 71 -5.51 10.51 -11.79
N ALA A 72 -5.52 11.50 -12.68
CA ALA A 72 -6.28 11.42 -13.92
C ALA A 72 -5.69 10.36 -14.88
N GLU A 73 -4.35 10.28 -14.97
CA GLU A 73 -3.66 9.26 -15.74
C GLU A 73 -3.87 7.85 -15.16
N LEU A 74 -3.86 7.73 -13.82
CA LEU A 74 -4.18 6.48 -13.14
C LEU A 74 -5.61 6.02 -13.44
N ASP A 75 -6.60 6.93 -13.38
CA ASP A 75 -8.00 6.63 -13.68
C ASP A 75 -8.15 6.16 -15.14
N TYR A 76 -7.42 6.77 -16.08
CA TYR A 76 -7.39 6.31 -17.47
C TYR A 76 -6.92 4.85 -17.59
N TYR A 77 -5.78 4.50 -16.98
CA TYR A 77 -5.27 3.13 -17.00
C TYR A 77 -6.22 2.14 -16.32
N VAL A 78 -6.78 2.50 -15.17
CA VAL A 78 -7.72 1.63 -14.44
C VAL A 78 -8.99 1.39 -15.25
N ARG A 79 -9.54 2.42 -15.89
CA ARG A 79 -10.70 2.28 -16.79
C ARG A 79 -10.42 1.44 -18.02
N SER A 80 -9.17 1.39 -18.47
CA SER A 80 -8.73 0.49 -19.54
C SER A 80 -8.61 -0.98 -19.11
N GLY A 81 -8.88 -1.28 -17.84
CA GLY A 81 -8.87 -2.62 -17.27
C GLY A 81 -7.59 -2.99 -16.52
N GLU A 82 -6.67 -2.04 -16.35
CA GLU A 82 -5.43 -2.30 -15.62
C GLU A 82 -5.64 -2.32 -14.11
N LYS A 83 -4.88 -3.19 -13.43
CA LYS A 83 -4.81 -3.18 -11.97
C LYS A 83 -4.03 -1.96 -11.51
N ILE A 84 -4.50 -1.30 -10.44
CA ILE A 84 -3.83 -0.12 -9.86
C ILE A 84 -2.33 -0.36 -9.63
N GLU A 85 -1.92 -1.53 -9.13
CA GLU A 85 -0.52 -1.86 -8.90
C GLU A 85 0.35 -1.77 -10.17
N SER A 86 -0.18 -2.18 -11.33
CA SER A 86 0.52 -2.11 -12.62
C SER A 86 0.36 -0.75 -13.30
N ALA A 87 -0.76 -0.07 -13.07
CA ALA A 87 -1.00 1.25 -13.63
C ALA A 87 -0.10 2.30 -12.99
N VAL A 88 0.14 2.20 -11.68
CA VAL A 88 0.99 3.12 -10.92
C VAL A 88 2.45 3.07 -11.37
N THR A 89 2.95 1.92 -11.86
CA THR A 89 4.31 1.82 -12.40
C THR A 89 4.50 2.54 -13.74
N LYS A 90 3.41 2.96 -14.38
CA LYS A 90 3.43 3.71 -15.65
C LYS A 90 3.38 5.22 -15.45
N LEU A 91 3.02 5.68 -14.25
CA LEU A 91 2.95 7.09 -13.93
C LEU A 91 4.35 7.70 -13.86
N SER A 92 4.46 8.97 -14.23
CA SER A 92 5.67 9.76 -13.97
C SER A 92 5.69 10.19 -12.51
N LEU A 93 6.29 9.36 -11.64
CA LEU A 93 6.42 9.59 -10.20
C LEU A 93 7.80 10.15 -9.87
N ASP A 94 7.86 11.06 -8.91
CA ASP A 94 9.14 11.38 -8.28
C ASP A 94 9.61 10.23 -7.36
N ARG A 95 10.84 10.35 -6.85
CA ARG A 95 11.45 9.30 -6.02
C ARG A 95 10.67 9.09 -4.71
N ASP A 96 10.24 10.16 -4.06
CA ASP A 96 9.60 10.09 -2.75
C ASP A 96 8.19 9.49 -2.88
N GLN A 97 7.46 9.85 -3.94
CA GLN A 97 6.19 9.24 -4.32
C GLN A 97 6.36 7.75 -4.60
N TRP A 98 7.39 7.38 -5.36
CA TRP A 98 7.67 5.98 -5.69
C TRP A 98 7.98 5.15 -4.44
N ASP A 99 8.87 5.63 -3.59
CA ASP A 99 9.25 4.96 -2.34
C ASP A 99 8.04 4.80 -1.40
N THR A 100 7.20 5.84 -1.29
CA THR A 100 5.99 5.81 -0.46
C THR A 100 4.98 4.79 -0.99
N ILE A 101 4.75 4.77 -2.30
CA ILE A 101 3.84 3.82 -2.94
C ILE A 101 4.34 2.38 -2.76
N GLN A 102 5.64 2.12 -2.92
CA GLN A 102 6.21 0.80 -2.69
C GLN A 102 6.02 0.35 -1.24
N ALA A 103 6.21 1.25 -0.27
CA ALA A 103 5.96 0.96 1.13
C ALA A 103 4.48 0.62 1.40
N ILE A 104 3.54 1.34 0.78
CA ILE A 104 2.10 1.06 0.87
C ILE A 104 1.76 -0.32 0.29
N VAL A 105 2.32 -0.66 -0.87
CA VAL A 105 2.13 -1.96 -1.52
C VAL A 105 2.69 -3.08 -0.65
N GLU A 106 3.90 -2.91 -0.11
CA GLU A 106 4.54 -3.92 0.74
C GLU A 106 3.82 -4.11 2.07
N LEU A 107 3.37 -3.03 2.70
CA LEU A 107 2.52 -3.10 3.89
C LEU A 107 1.21 -3.86 3.60
N SER A 108 0.60 -3.60 2.45
CA SER A 108 -0.61 -4.33 2.02
C SER A 108 -0.34 -5.81 1.83
N ARG A 109 0.82 -6.19 1.26
CA ARG A 109 1.23 -7.59 1.12
C ARG A 109 1.39 -8.26 2.48
N LEU A 110 2.08 -7.63 3.41
CA LEU A 110 2.27 -8.14 4.77
C LEU A 110 0.94 -8.35 5.51
N LYS A 111 -0.01 -7.41 5.37
CA LYS A 111 -1.37 -7.55 5.93
C LYS A 111 -2.12 -8.73 5.34
N THR A 112 -2.06 -8.91 4.02
CA THR A 112 -2.64 -10.06 3.34
C THR A 112 -2.02 -11.37 3.84
N LYS A 113 -0.69 -11.43 4.01
CA LYS A 113 0.01 -12.59 4.60
C LYS A 113 -0.54 -12.92 5.99
N ALA A 114 -0.69 -11.91 6.84
CA ALA A 114 -1.19 -12.09 8.19
C ALA A 114 -2.66 -12.58 8.22
N ILE A 115 -3.49 -12.12 7.28
CA ILE A 115 -4.87 -12.61 7.10
C ILE A 115 -4.86 -14.09 6.72
N LEU A 116 -4.05 -14.48 5.72
CA LEU A 116 -3.95 -15.88 5.29
C LEU A 116 -3.43 -16.79 6.42
N ALA A 117 -2.41 -16.34 7.15
CA ALA A 117 -1.83 -17.06 8.29
C ALA A 117 -2.89 -17.34 9.36
N ARG A 118 -3.66 -16.32 9.73
CA ARG A 118 -4.71 -16.42 10.76
C ARG A 118 -5.80 -17.41 10.38
N HIS A 119 -6.10 -17.55 9.09
CA HIS A 119 -7.11 -18.47 8.60
C HIS A 119 -6.53 -19.86 8.24
N GLY A 120 -5.25 -20.12 8.52
CA GLY A 120 -4.60 -21.41 8.25
C GLY A 120 -4.40 -21.72 6.77
N MET A 121 -4.22 -20.68 5.93
CA MET A 121 -4.09 -20.79 4.47
C MET A 121 -2.66 -20.50 3.96
N LEU A 122 -1.67 -20.58 4.85
CA LEU A 122 -0.24 -20.49 4.53
C LEU A 122 0.44 -21.84 4.67
#